data_AF-A0A1M5NIB2-F1
#
_entry.id   AF-A0A1M5NIB2-F1
#
_cell.length_a   1.000
_cell.length_b   1.000
_cell.length_c   1.000
_cell.angle_alpha   90.00
_cell.angle_beta   90.00
_cell.angle_gamma   90.00
#
_symmetry.space_group_name_H-M   'P 1'
#
loop_
_entity.id
_entity.type
_entity.pdbx_description
1 polymer ?
#
loop_
_entity_poly.entity_id
_entity_poly.type
_entity_poly.pdbx_seq_one_letter_code
_entity_poly.pdbx_strand_id
1 'polypeptide(L)'
;MAHQEQLSNGLNVVSFKQAAEDYGAVFVVPTPAVDSSGIAHLVEHLVFRTSDRYPARQTLFAANSLLPLKMNASSHNGFSYFYAVSPSKSVLIQAIDYLLAGLQQCEYSDDDIRRERDGVIARELAMYEATADYQQQMAVWRGDRSPDCYHHWGGYCDTISQLKANDVADYKAQYYQASRITLLLSGVTKDELLTASHSPFYTSSACYTPRQHRFTAQTLEDDCIFSWWLPECYLDGLLSAKTRLKALLNKYNMQVIVEDSPNYQQKFVFRMIGRPGQLMAAQQALIDEIKFLRIVPKQHLFFESKYPESINSLLAWYHGQQPLNRKVVALTQALSVTPTITSLKPLPKPIVRLVSRTEPQHAKCELVQAALAHTSPVLPDKLPSRVATLAEQRQTGQTFLCNQHDWIYWLSLEIPGQSAADIARSLLENEQFWLPRMSGQCYAMGVKLEGTTLICYGVMDDEPHRREQEIQRLFNTLNAND
;
A
#
# COMPACT_ATOMS: atom_id res chain seq x y z
N MET A 1 24.67 9.33 -13.80
CA MET A 1 25.54 8.29 -13.21
C MET A 1 25.05 8.03 -11.81
N ALA A 2 24.92 6.76 -11.42
CA ALA A 2 24.55 6.35 -10.08
C ALA A 2 25.80 6.35 -9.18
N HIS A 3 25.68 6.81 -7.95
CA HIS A 3 26.72 6.68 -6.93
C HIS A 3 26.21 5.73 -5.83
N GLN A 4 26.83 4.56 -5.69
CA GLN A 4 26.39 3.53 -4.75
C GLN A 4 27.37 3.42 -3.57
N GLU A 5 26.82 3.45 -2.37
CA GLU A 5 27.58 3.44 -1.12
C GLU A 5 26.80 2.73 -0.02
N GLN A 6 27.48 2.39 1.08
CA GLN A 6 26.85 1.85 2.28
C GLN A 6 27.08 2.81 3.46
N LEU A 7 26.02 3.15 4.19
CA LEU A 7 26.12 3.94 5.42
C LEU A 7 26.75 3.10 6.54
N SER A 8 27.23 3.76 7.59
CA SER A 8 27.83 3.12 8.78
C SER A 8 26.89 2.16 9.51
N ASN A 9 25.57 2.31 9.37
CA ASN A 9 24.57 1.40 9.93
C ASN A 9 24.21 0.22 9.00
N GLY A 10 24.87 0.09 7.86
CA GLY A 10 24.67 -1.00 6.89
C GLY A 10 23.64 -0.71 5.79
N LEU A 11 22.95 0.43 5.82
CA LEU A 11 21.97 0.80 4.80
C LEU A 11 22.66 1.04 3.45
N ASN A 12 22.17 0.41 2.39
CA ASN A 12 22.65 0.67 1.03
C ASN A 12 22.02 1.95 0.49
N VAL A 13 22.81 2.87 -0.06
CA VAL A 13 22.34 4.14 -0.61
C VAL A 13 22.81 4.27 -2.06
N VAL A 14 21.90 4.64 -2.95
CA VAL A 14 22.23 4.95 -4.35
C VAL A 14 21.70 6.33 -4.70
N SER A 15 22.60 7.25 -5.01
CA SER A 15 22.27 8.63 -5.37
C SER A 15 22.36 8.85 -6.88
N PHE A 16 21.35 9.53 -7.41
CA PHE A 16 21.26 10.00 -8.79
C PHE A 16 21.18 11.52 -8.81
N LYS A 17 21.68 12.12 -9.90
CA LYS A 17 21.36 13.52 -10.20
C LYS A 17 19.86 13.65 -10.41
N GLN A 18 19.30 14.78 -9.98
CA GLN A 18 17.89 15.09 -10.21
C GLN A 18 17.62 15.18 -11.71
N ALA A 19 16.74 14.32 -12.23
CA ALA A 19 16.33 14.30 -13.63
C ALA A 19 14.88 14.81 -13.84
N ALA A 20 14.05 14.72 -12.80
CA ALA A 20 12.66 15.18 -12.80
C ALA A 20 12.52 16.54 -12.08
N GLU A 21 11.36 17.17 -12.19
CA GLU A 21 11.08 18.46 -11.53
C GLU A 21 11.21 18.38 -10.00
N ASP A 22 10.82 17.26 -9.39
CA ASP A 22 10.89 17.04 -7.95
C ASP A 22 12.13 16.23 -7.52
N TYR A 23 12.60 16.51 -6.29
CA TYR A 23 13.49 15.60 -5.58
C TYR A 23 12.70 14.36 -5.16
N GLY A 24 13.37 13.20 -5.09
CA GLY A 24 12.71 11.94 -4.74
C GLY A 24 13.58 11.01 -3.92
N ALA A 25 12.93 10.23 -3.06
CA ALA A 25 13.56 9.17 -2.29
C ALA A 25 12.62 7.96 -2.23
N VAL A 26 13.18 6.75 -2.38
CA VAL A 26 12.44 5.50 -2.15
C VAL A 26 13.31 4.48 -1.43
N PHE A 27 12.77 3.93 -0.35
CA PHE A 27 13.30 2.75 0.30
C PHE A 27 12.71 1.52 -0.36
N VAL A 28 13.57 0.65 -0.87
CA VAL A 28 13.22 -0.69 -1.33
C VAL A 28 13.49 -1.67 -0.19
N VAL A 29 12.43 -2.23 0.38
CA VAL A 29 12.50 -3.15 1.52
C VAL A 29 12.06 -4.54 1.05
N PRO A 30 12.93 -5.57 1.09
CA PRO A 30 12.53 -6.94 0.74
C PRO A 30 11.59 -7.53 1.80
N THR A 31 10.30 -7.60 1.49
CA THR A 31 9.21 -8.09 2.35
C THR A 31 8.45 -9.22 1.64
N PRO A 32 8.98 -10.45 1.65
CA PRO A 32 8.33 -11.56 0.98
C PRO A 32 6.95 -11.85 1.60
N ALA A 33 5.95 -12.05 0.74
CA ALA A 33 4.65 -12.58 1.14
C ALA A 33 4.78 -14.10 1.35
N VAL A 34 5.15 -14.48 2.56
CA VAL A 34 5.37 -15.89 2.95
C VAL A 34 4.12 -16.61 3.46
N ASP A 35 3.06 -15.85 3.70
CA ASP A 35 1.71 -16.33 3.99
C ASP A 35 0.67 -15.26 3.61
N SER A 36 -0.62 -15.62 3.73
CA SER A 36 -1.73 -14.69 3.48
C SER A 36 -2.26 -14.04 4.77
N SER A 37 -1.41 -13.85 5.79
CA SER A 37 -1.82 -13.25 7.07
C SER A 37 -2.08 -11.75 6.98
N GLY A 38 -1.48 -11.07 6.01
CA GLY A 38 -1.46 -9.61 5.93
C GLY A 38 -0.37 -8.94 6.76
N ILE A 39 0.62 -9.67 7.27
CA ILE A 39 1.69 -9.11 8.12
C ILE A 39 2.49 -8.00 7.41
N ALA A 40 2.81 -8.16 6.13
CA ALA A 40 3.53 -7.14 5.36
C ALA A 40 2.73 -5.84 5.25
N HIS A 41 1.42 -5.95 5.02
CA HIS A 41 0.49 -4.82 4.95
C HIS A 41 0.34 -4.11 6.31
N LEU A 42 0.21 -4.86 7.40
CA LEU A 42 0.16 -4.30 8.75
C LEU A 42 1.46 -3.55 9.10
N VAL A 43 2.62 -4.14 8.79
CA VAL A 43 3.92 -3.50 9.04
C VAL A 43 4.11 -2.25 8.19
N GLU A 44 3.65 -2.26 6.93
CA GLU A 44 3.65 -1.06 6.07
C GLU A 44 2.92 0.12 6.73
N HIS A 45 1.73 -0.13 7.27
CA HIS A 45 0.97 0.90 7.98
C HIS A 45 1.68 1.39 9.24
N LEU A 46 2.23 0.46 10.03
CA LEU A 46 2.89 0.77 11.29
C LEU A 46 4.18 1.59 11.09
N VAL A 47 4.89 1.45 9.98
CA VAL A 47 6.04 2.30 9.63
C VAL A 47 5.68 3.79 9.61
N PHE A 48 4.45 4.14 9.24
CA PHE A 48 3.98 5.53 9.28
C PHE A 48 3.36 5.93 10.61
N ARG A 49 3.02 4.97 11.48
CA ARG A 49 2.17 5.26 12.62
C ARG A 49 2.94 5.93 13.74
N THR A 50 3.95 5.28 14.29
CA THR A 50 4.78 5.82 15.37
C THR A 50 6.21 5.30 15.28
N SER A 51 7.13 6.06 15.83
CA SER A 51 8.49 5.62 16.17
C SER A 51 8.95 6.38 17.41
N ASP A 52 10.03 5.92 18.05
CA ASP A 52 10.60 6.62 19.21
C ASP A 52 10.97 8.09 18.90
N ARG A 53 11.33 8.38 17.63
CA ARG A 53 11.69 9.73 17.17
C ARG A 53 10.48 10.56 16.72
N TYR A 54 9.40 9.90 16.29
CA TYR A 54 8.19 10.53 15.78
C TYR A 54 6.96 9.83 16.38
N PRO A 55 6.59 10.16 17.63
CA PRO A 55 5.52 9.48 18.35
C PRO A 55 4.11 9.92 17.91
N ALA A 56 3.97 11.05 17.20
CA ALA A 56 2.68 11.56 16.78
C ALA A 56 2.05 10.73 15.64
N ARG A 57 0.92 10.06 15.93
CA ARG A 57 0.20 9.15 15.01
C ARG A 57 -0.27 9.81 13.72
N GLN A 58 -0.56 11.09 13.79
CA GLN A 58 -1.10 11.90 12.71
C GLN A 58 -0.03 12.48 11.78
N THR A 59 1.26 12.23 12.05
CA THR A 59 2.38 12.86 11.34
C THR A 59 2.29 12.72 9.83
N LEU A 60 2.02 11.52 9.30
CA LEU A 60 1.86 11.30 7.86
C LEU A 60 0.79 12.21 7.23
N PHE A 61 -0.38 12.30 7.87
CA PHE A 61 -1.51 13.06 7.34
C PHE A 61 -1.28 14.56 7.45
N ALA A 62 -0.76 15.02 8.58
CA ALA A 62 -0.39 16.41 8.79
C ALA A 62 0.69 16.84 7.78
N ALA A 63 1.75 16.05 7.61
CA ALA A 63 2.85 16.34 6.69
C ALA A 63 2.37 16.40 5.22
N ASN A 64 1.60 15.41 4.76
CA ASN A 64 1.02 15.43 3.40
C ASN A 64 0.01 16.57 3.17
N SER A 65 -0.53 17.18 4.24
CA SER A 65 -1.51 18.27 4.14
C SER A 65 -0.91 19.67 4.34
N LEU A 66 0.25 19.77 4.98
CA LEU A 66 0.85 21.05 5.38
C LEU A 66 2.17 21.33 4.68
N LEU A 67 2.83 20.33 4.10
CA LEU A 67 4.13 20.48 3.46
C LEU A 67 4.00 20.27 1.95
N PRO A 68 4.90 20.86 1.13
CA PRO A 68 5.02 20.52 -0.28
C PRO A 68 5.68 19.13 -0.42
N LEU A 69 4.97 18.09 0.03
CA LEU A 69 5.51 16.76 0.23
C LEU A 69 4.43 15.75 -0.12
N LYS A 70 4.80 14.74 -0.92
CA LYS A 70 3.99 13.55 -1.12
C LYS A 70 4.75 12.34 -0.62
N MET A 71 4.30 11.80 0.50
CA MET A 71 4.75 10.53 1.07
C MET A 71 3.69 9.45 0.91
N ASN A 72 4.12 8.26 0.54
CA ASN A 72 3.26 7.08 0.52
C ASN A 72 4.08 5.79 0.60
N ALA A 73 3.39 4.66 0.70
CA ALA A 73 3.98 3.37 0.49
C ALA A 73 3.10 2.46 -0.37
N SER A 74 3.64 1.28 -0.64
CA SER A 74 2.90 0.18 -1.22
C SER A 74 3.67 -1.12 -1.03
N SER A 75 2.94 -2.18 -0.70
CA SER A 75 3.45 -3.54 -0.68
C SER A 75 3.08 -4.27 -1.96
N HIS A 76 4.07 -4.98 -2.48
CA HIS A 76 3.98 -5.90 -3.60
C HIS A 76 4.48 -7.27 -3.14
N ASN A 77 4.37 -8.27 -4.02
CA ASN A 77 4.93 -9.57 -3.70
C ASN A 77 6.46 -9.52 -3.71
N GLY A 78 7.07 -9.61 -2.52
CA GLY A 78 8.53 -9.60 -2.36
C GLY A 78 9.11 -8.26 -1.89
N PHE A 79 8.38 -7.15 -2.02
CA PHE A 79 8.90 -5.82 -1.71
C PHE A 79 7.84 -4.87 -1.17
N SER A 80 8.24 -4.03 -0.22
CA SER A 80 7.50 -2.85 0.21
C SER A 80 8.34 -1.61 -0.16
N TYR A 81 7.69 -0.64 -0.79
CA TYR A 81 8.31 0.62 -1.17
C TYR A 81 7.78 1.73 -0.28
N PHE A 82 8.67 2.47 0.38
CA PHE A 82 8.33 3.67 1.14
C PHE A 82 8.99 4.85 0.46
N TYR A 83 8.21 5.83 0.02
CA TYR A 83 8.75 6.90 -0.81
C TYR A 83 8.25 8.27 -0.42
N ALA A 84 9.05 9.27 -0.78
CA ALA A 84 8.77 10.68 -0.61
C ALA A 84 9.21 11.45 -1.86
N VAL A 85 8.41 12.42 -2.29
CA VAL A 85 8.80 13.42 -3.30
C VAL A 85 8.44 14.81 -2.84
N SER A 86 9.28 15.79 -3.18
CA SER A 86 9.11 17.19 -2.81
C SER A 86 9.88 18.09 -3.77
N PRO A 87 9.35 19.27 -4.14
CA PRO A 87 10.12 20.30 -4.85
C PRO A 87 11.16 20.96 -3.94
N SER A 88 11.05 20.81 -2.62
CA SER A 88 12.03 21.29 -1.64
C SER A 88 12.94 20.16 -1.15
N LYS A 89 14.23 20.31 -1.42
CA LYS A 89 15.26 19.36 -0.97
C LYS A 89 15.30 19.23 0.57
N SER A 90 15.23 20.35 1.30
CA SER A 90 15.29 20.34 2.77
C SER A 90 14.09 19.60 3.37
N VAL A 91 12.89 19.80 2.82
CA VAL A 91 11.69 19.06 3.23
C VAL A 91 11.84 17.57 2.94
N LEU A 92 12.40 17.19 1.78
CA LEU A 92 12.66 15.79 1.45
C LEU A 92 13.62 15.13 2.44
N ILE A 93 14.69 15.83 2.86
CA ILE A 93 15.66 15.30 3.84
C ILE A 93 14.95 14.97 5.17
N GLN A 94 14.05 15.84 5.64
CA GLN A 94 13.25 15.56 6.85
C GLN A 94 12.32 14.36 6.64
N ALA A 95 11.70 14.23 5.47
CA ALA A 95 10.82 13.11 5.14
C ALA A 95 11.58 11.78 5.07
N ILE A 96 12.82 11.77 4.53
CA ILE A 96 13.68 10.59 4.52
C ILE A 96 13.97 10.13 5.96
N ASP A 97 14.26 11.06 6.86
CA ASP A 97 14.56 10.73 8.26
C ASP A 97 13.34 10.15 9.01
N TYR A 98 12.15 10.71 8.76
CA TYR A 98 10.88 10.18 9.28
C TYR A 98 10.59 8.76 8.78
N LEU A 99 10.71 8.52 7.47
CA LEU A 99 10.54 7.17 6.90
C LEU A 99 11.54 6.19 7.50
N LEU A 100 12.81 6.59 7.61
CA LEU A 100 13.86 5.76 8.19
C LEU A 100 13.61 5.43 9.66
N ALA A 101 13.11 6.38 10.46
CA ALA A 101 12.71 6.14 11.84
C ALA A 101 11.61 5.07 11.94
N GLY A 102 10.60 5.18 11.08
CA GLY A 102 9.54 4.17 10.96
C GLY A 102 10.06 2.80 10.55
N LEU A 103 11.02 2.74 9.61
CA LEU A 103 11.66 1.49 9.20
C LEU A 103 12.45 0.84 10.34
N GLN A 104 13.14 1.65 11.17
CA GLN A 104 13.93 1.19 12.32
C GLN A 104 13.08 0.72 13.50
N GLN A 105 11.89 1.28 13.70
CA GLN A 105 10.99 0.91 14.81
C GLN A 105 10.59 -0.56 14.71
N CYS A 106 10.82 -1.37 15.74
CA CYS A 106 10.43 -2.80 15.73
C CYS A 106 9.24 -3.12 16.62
N GLU A 107 8.98 -2.30 17.64
CA GLU A 107 7.92 -2.54 18.62
C GLU A 107 6.88 -1.42 18.55
N TYR A 108 5.62 -1.78 18.72
CA TYR A 108 4.49 -0.86 18.68
C TYR A 108 3.57 -1.18 19.84
N SER A 109 2.83 -0.18 20.32
CA SER A 109 1.84 -0.44 21.36
C SER A 109 0.73 -1.35 20.84
N ASP A 110 0.14 -2.16 21.72
CA ASP A 110 -1.02 -2.97 21.34
C ASP A 110 -2.17 -2.11 20.81
N ASP A 111 -2.26 -0.85 21.23
CA ASP A 111 -3.28 0.07 20.73
C ASP A 111 -3.05 0.49 19.28
N ASP A 112 -1.81 0.83 18.91
CA ASP A 112 -1.46 1.18 17.53
C ASP A 112 -1.71 0.00 16.59
N ILE A 113 -1.31 -1.20 17.02
CA ILE A 113 -1.54 -2.43 16.25
C ILE A 113 -3.03 -2.68 16.09
N ARG A 114 -3.83 -2.60 17.17
CA ARG A 114 -5.28 -2.81 17.09
C ARG A 114 -5.96 -1.81 16.16
N ARG A 115 -5.62 -0.51 16.26
CA ARG A 115 -6.22 0.55 15.41
C ARG A 115 -5.94 0.32 13.93
N GLU A 116 -4.72 -0.04 13.57
CA GLU A 116 -4.38 -0.36 12.18
C GLU A 116 -5.03 -1.68 11.72
N ARG A 117 -4.85 -2.76 12.48
CA ARG A 117 -5.30 -4.11 12.12
C ARG A 117 -6.82 -4.21 12.01
N ASP A 118 -7.54 -3.78 13.05
CA ASP A 118 -8.99 -3.99 13.18
C ASP A 118 -9.81 -2.77 12.72
N GLY A 119 -9.17 -1.60 12.62
CA GLY A 119 -9.76 -0.37 12.12
C GLY A 119 -9.40 -0.16 10.65
N VAL A 120 -8.24 0.46 10.41
CA VAL A 120 -7.85 0.99 9.09
C VAL A 120 -7.79 -0.10 8.02
N ILE A 121 -7.02 -1.17 8.26
CA ILE A 121 -6.78 -2.20 7.25
C ILE A 121 -8.01 -3.09 7.09
N ALA A 122 -8.67 -3.45 8.19
CA ALA A 122 -9.93 -4.18 8.11
C ALA A 122 -10.98 -3.44 7.28
N ARG A 123 -11.08 -2.10 7.41
CA ARG A 123 -11.96 -1.27 6.58
C ARG A 123 -11.62 -1.37 5.10
N GLU A 124 -10.34 -1.23 4.75
CA GLU A 124 -9.86 -1.35 3.38
C GLU A 124 -10.16 -2.73 2.78
N LEU A 125 -9.78 -3.80 3.47
CA LEU A 125 -10.00 -5.17 3.01
C LEU A 125 -11.49 -5.49 2.89
N ALA A 126 -12.31 -5.04 3.84
CA ALA A 126 -13.76 -5.25 3.81
C ALA A 126 -14.42 -4.60 2.58
N MET A 127 -13.90 -3.46 2.11
CA MET A 127 -14.37 -2.82 0.90
C MET A 127 -14.10 -3.69 -0.33
N TYR A 128 -12.87 -4.22 -0.46
CA TYR A 128 -12.54 -5.14 -1.55
C TYR A 128 -13.37 -6.41 -1.48
N GLU A 129 -13.44 -7.05 -0.29
CA GLU A 129 -14.20 -8.26 -0.02
C GLU A 129 -15.72 -8.09 -0.18
N ALA A 130 -16.26 -6.88 -0.17
CA ALA A 130 -17.68 -6.66 -0.46
C ALA A 130 -18.03 -6.88 -1.93
N THR A 131 -17.06 -6.78 -2.84
CA THR A 131 -17.28 -6.88 -4.29
C THR A 131 -17.32 -8.34 -4.79
N ALA A 132 -18.20 -8.62 -5.76
CA ALA A 132 -18.35 -9.97 -6.31
C ALA A 132 -17.07 -10.47 -7.00
N ASP A 133 -16.42 -9.60 -7.77
CA ASP A 133 -15.20 -9.92 -8.52
C ASP A 133 -14.07 -10.31 -7.57
N TYR A 134 -13.86 -9.54 -6.49
CA TYR A 134 -12.83 -9.86 -5.51
C TYR A 134 -13.17 -11.15 -4.74
N GLN A 135 -14.44 -11.42 -4.44
CA GLN A 135 -14.84 -12.68 -3.79
C GLN A 135 -14.51 -13.91 -4.66
N GLN A 136 -14.75 -13.84 -5.96
CA GLN A 136 -14.36 -14.90 -6.89
C GLN A 136 -12.85 -15.08 -6.92
N GLN A 137 -12.11 -13.98 -7.03
CA GLN A 137 -10.64 -14.00 -7.04
C GLN A 137 -10.06 -14.55 -5.73
N MET A 138 -10.67 -14.18 -4.60
CA MET A 138 -10.28 -14.65 -3.29
C MET A 138 -10.49 -16.17 -3.14
N ALA A 139 -11.59 -16.72 -3.66
CA ALA A 139 -11.80 -18.18 -3.69
C ALA A 139 -10.71 -18.89 -4.51
N VAL A 140 -10.32 -18.30 -5.64
CA VAL A 140 -9.24 -18.80 -6.52
C VAL A 140 -7.89 -18.83 -5.80
N TRP A 141 -7.52 -17.75 -5.10
CA TRP A 141 -6.28 -17.66 -4.33
C TRP A 141 -6.27 -18.60 -3.13
N ARG A 142 -7.33 -18.58 -2.32
CA ARG A 142 -7.45 -19.38 -1.09
C ARG A 142 -7.53 -20.88 -1.36
N GLY A 143 -8.03 -21.26 -2.52
CA GLY A 143 -8.09 -22.65 -2.96
C GLY A 143 -6.77 -23.20 -3.48
N ASP A 144 -5.80 -22.38 -3.88
CA ASP A 144 -4.54 -22.81 -4.49
C ASP A 144 -3.66 -23.57 -3.47
N ARG A 145 -3.18 -24.75 -3.87
CA ARG A 145 -2.39 -25.66 -3.03
C ARG A 145 -0.98 -25.87 -3.54
N SER A 146 -0.59 -25.14 -4.58
CA SER A 146 0.77 -25.19 -5.11
C SER A 146 1.78 -24.82 -4.01
N PRO A 147 2.96 -25.44 -3.94
CA PRO A 147 4.06 -24.93 -3.10
C PRO A 147 4.48 -23.51 -3.50
N ASP A 148 4.21 -23.12 -4.75
CA ASP A 148 4.45 -21.79 -5.29
C ASP A 148 3.24 -20.86 -5.14
N CYS A 149 2.20 -21.25 -4.39
CA CYS A 149 0.93 -20.53 -4.37
C CYS A 149 1.08 -19.03 -4.06
N TYR A 150 0.13 -18.27 -4.57
CA TYR A 150 0.05 -16.84 -4.32
C TYR A 150 -0.35 -16.62 -2.86
N HIS A 151 0.53 -15.94 -2.12
CA HIS A 151 0.21 -15.41 -0.81
C HIS A 151 -0.25 -13.96 -0.95
N HIS A 152 -1.49 -13.69 -0.52
CA HIS A 152 -2.06 -12.35 -0.59
C HIS A 152 -1.39 -11.47 0.48
N TRP A 153 -0.47 -10.61 0.05
CA TRP A 153 0.33 -9.77 0.94
C TRP A 153 -0.53 -8.80 1.77
N GLY A 154 -1.68 -8.39 1.23
CA GLY A 154 -2.67 -7.57 1.93
C GLY A 154 -3.38 -8.30 3.07
N GLY A 155 -3.33 -9.64 3.08
CA GLY A 155 -4.13 -10.50 3.95
C GLY A 155 -5.62 -10.48 3.60
N TYR A 156 -6.41 -11.08 4.48
CA TYR A 156 -7.87 -11.09 4.46
C TYR A 156 -8.41 -10.67 5.82
N CYS A 157 -9.64 -10.16 5.90
CA CYS A 157 -10.24 -9.70 7.15
C CYS A 157 -10.15 -10.75 8.29
N ASP A 158 -10.35 -12.03 7.98
CA ASP A 158 -10.32 -13.11 8.97
C ASP A 158 -8.90 -13.55 9.38
N THR A 159 -7.89 -13.29 8.54
CA THR A 159 -6.49 -13.66 8.79
C THR A 159 -5.73 -12.56 9.49
N ILE A 160 -5.94 -11.30 9.08
CA ILE A 160 -5.23 -10.15 9.64
C ILE A 160 -5.57 -9.93 11.11
N SER A 161 -6.83 -10.17 11.50
CA SER A 161 -7.31 -10.06 12.89
C SER A 161 -6.58 -11.00 13.87
N GLN A 162 -5.83 -11.99 13.37
CA GLN A 162 -5.11 -12.97 14.19
C GLN A 162 -3.66 -12.55 14.50
N LEU A 163 -3.15 -11.50 13.84
CA LEU A 163 -1.80 -10.97 14.04
C LEU A 163 -1.65 -10.32 15.41
N LYS A 164 -0.49 -10.47 16.04
CA LYS A 164 -0.15 -9.96 17.37
C LYS A 164 1.14 -9.11 17.33
N ALA A 165 1.44 -8.42 18.42
CA ALA A 165 2.66 -7.62 18.56
C ALA A 165 3.95 -8.40 18.26
N ASN A 166 4.06 -9.64 18.76
CA ASN A 166 5.24 -10.46 18.48
C ASN A 166 5.37 -10.82 16.99
N ASP A 167 4.27 -11.05 16.28
CA ASP A 167 4.32 -11.30 14.83
C ASP A 167 4.95 -10.10 14.08
N VAL A 168 4.57 -8.88 14.48
CA VAL A 168 5.13 -7.63 13.95
C VAL A 168 6.61 -7.50 14.28
N ALA A 169 6.99 -7.69 15.55
CA ALA A 169 8.38 -7.58 15.99
C ALA A 169 9.28 -8.60 15.29
N ASP A 170 8.85 -9.86 15.20
CA ASP A 170 9.58 -10.94 14.54
C ASP A 170 9.71 -10.71 13.03
N TYR A 171 8.66 -10.20 12.37
CA TYR A 171 8.69 -9.86 10.94
C TYR A 171 9.66 -8.72 10.66
N LYS A 172 9.64 -7.66 11.49
CA LYS A 172 10.58 -6.54 11.34
C LYS A 172 12.02 -6.96 11.63
N ALA A 173 12.26 -7.72 12.71
CA ALA A 173 13.58 -8.25 13.02
C ALA A 173 14.19 -9.07 11.86
N GLN A 174 13.35 -9.86 11.18
CA GLN A 174 13.79 -10.70 10.07
C GLN A 174 14.01 -9.93 8.77
N TYR A 175 13.09 -9.03 8.39
CA TYR A 175 13.06 -8.46 7.03
C TYR A 175 13.52 -6.99 6.96
N TYR A 176 13.39 -6.22 8.04
CA TYR A 176 13.74 -4.79 8.09
C TYR A 176 15.19 -4.58 8.57
N GLN A 177 16.12 -5.34 7.99
CA GLN A 177 17.55 -5.22 8.30
C GLN A 177 18.22 -4.20 7.35
N ALA A 178 19.02 -3.29 7.90
CA ALA A 178 19.69 -2.24 7.13
C ALA A 178 20.41 -2.75 5.88
N SER A 179 21.16 -3.85 6.01
CA SER A 179 21.93 -4.48 4.94
C SER A 179 21.10 -5.01 3.78
N ARG A 180 19.78 -5.20 3.98
CA ARG A 180 18.83 -5.67 2.97
C ARG A 180 18.04 -4.54 2.34
N ILE A 181 18.00 -3.37 2.98
CA ILE A 181 17.26 -2.20 2.51
C ILE A 181 18.16 -1.39 1.57
N THR A 182 17.58 -0.89 0.48
CA THR A 182 18.24 0.05 -0.42
C THR A 182 17.46 1.35 -0.47
N LEU A 183 18.12 2.46 -0.13
CA LEU A 183 17.60 3.81 -0.31
C LEU A 183 18.08 4.36 -1.65
N LEU A 184 17.15 4.63 -2.55
CA LEU A 184 17.40 5.27 -3.84
C LEU A 184 17.04 6.75 -3.74
N LEU A 185 17.93 7.63 -4.18
CA LEU A 185 17.81 9.09 -4.06
C LEU A 185 17.93 9.77 -5.41
N SER A 186 17.05 10.73 -5.69
CA SER A 186 17.10 11.63 -6.84
C SER A 186 17.33 13.06 -6.36
N GLY A 187 18.51 13.62 -6.63
CA GLY A 187 18.88 15.00 -6.27
C GLY A 187 19.36 15.20 -4.83
N VAL A 188 19.47 14.13 -4.05
CA VAL A 188 20.02 14.11 -2.67
C VAL A 188 21.18 13.12 -2.61
N THR A 189 22.23 13.51 -1.91
CA THR A 189 23.42 12.69 -1.65
C THR A 189 23.41 12.14 -0.22
N LYS A 190 24.17 11.07 0.05
CA LYS A 190 24.24 10.47 1.38
C LYS A 190 24.71 11.46 2.46
N ASP A 191 25.60 12.39 2.10
CA ASP A 191 26.26 13.30 3.05
C ASP A 191 25.30 14.43 3.47
N GLU A 192 24.20 14.61 2.73
CA GLU A 192 23.11 15.52 3.07
C GLU A 192 22.07 14.88 4.01
N LEU A 193 22.14 13.58 4.27
CA LEU A 193 21.23 12.89 5.20
C LEU A 193 21.52 13.32 6.64
N LEU A 194 20.49 13.32 7.48
CA LEU A 194 20.64 13.71 8.88
C LEU A 194 21.51 12.71 9.64
N THR A 195 22.24 13.17 10.66
CA THR A 195 23.07 12.30 11.49
C THR A 195 22.28 11.15 12.11
N ALA A 196 21.01 11.40 12.47
CA ALA A 196 20.12 10.37 13.01
C ALA A 196 19.86 9.22 12.02
N SER A 197 20.00 9.47 10.71
CA SER A 197 19.91 8.45 9.66
C SER A 197 21.08 7.45 9.67
N HIS A 198 22.13 7.71 10.46
CA HIS A 198 23.25 6.79 10.69
C HIS A 198 23.06 5.91 11.94
N SER A 199 21.94 6.06 12.66
CA SER A 199 21.66 5.24 13.84
C SER A 199 21.53 3.76 13.45
N PRO A 200 21.98 2.83 14.30
CA PRO A 200 21.90 1.39 14.02
C PRO A 200 20.45 0.93 13.96
N PHE A 201 20.18 -0.03 13.07
CA PHE A 201 18.91 -0.77 13.11
C PHE A 201 18.93 -1.75 14.28
N TYR A 202 17.75 -2.03 14.83
CA TYR A 202 17.62 -3.12 15.80
C TYR A 202 18.05 -4.44 15.16
N THR A 203 18.79 -5.25 15.92
CA THR A 203 19.28 -6.56 15.46
C THR A 203 18.76 -7.63 16.41
N SER A 204 18.14 -8.66 15.84
CA SER A 204 17.63 -9.81 16.58
C SER A 204 17.70 -11.05 15.68
N SER A 205 17.86 -12.22 16.31
CA SER A 205 17.79 -13.52 15.63
C SER A 205 16.36 -14.05 15.53
N ALA A 206 15.37 -13.27 15.98
CA ALA A 206 13.96 -13.64 15.85
C ALA A 206 13.57 -13.74 14.37
N CYS A 207 12.73 -14.73 14.06
CA CYS A 207 12.23 -15.00 12.73
C CYS A 207 10.71 -15.12 12.78
N TYR A 208 10.05 -14.44 11.86
CA TYR A 208 8.62 -14.58 11.65
C TYR A 208 8.29 -16.01 11.24
N THR A 209 7.29 -16.59 11.89
CA THR A 209 6.79 -17.93 11.57
C THR A 209 5.53 -17.79 10.70
N PRO A 210 5.57 -18.19 9.42
CA PRO A 210 4.43 -18.05 8.54
C PRO A 210 3.21 -18.83 9.03
N ARG A 211 2.03 -18.20 8.95
CA ARG A 211 0.75 -18.78 9.35
C ARG A 211 0.16 -19.62 8.24
N GLN A 212 -0.10 -20.90 8.53
CA GLN A 212 -0.74 -21.79 7.55
C GLN A 212 -2.25 -21.61 7.57
N HIS A 213 -2.76 -20.85 6.61
CA HIS A 213 -4.19 -20.76 6.33
C HIS A 213 -4.55 -21.71 5.17
N ARG A 214 -5.13 -22.87 5.49
CA ARG A 214 -5.62 -23.81 4.47
C ARG A 214 -7.13 -23.74 4.38
N PHE A 215 -7.63 -23.35 3.22
CA PHE A 215 -9.06 -23.33 2.92
C PHE A 215 -9.42 -24.59 2.13
N THR A 216 -10.45 -25.32 2.57
CA THR A 216 -10.86 -26.57 1.93
C THR A 216 -12.28 -26.48 1.43
N ALA A 217 -12.46 -26.67 0.12
CA ALA A 217 -13.76 -27.00 -0.45
C ALA A 217 -14.06 -28.49 -0.22
N GLN A 218 -15.34 -28.81 0.01
CA GLN A 218 -15.77 -30.17 0.39
C GLN A 218 -16.06 -31.09 -0.80
N THR A 219 -16.21 -30.60 -2.04
CA THR A 219 -16.50 -31.45 -3.22
C THR A 219 -15.86 -30.92 -4.51
N LEU A 220 -15.56 -31.85 -5.44
CA LEU A 220 -15.03 -31.60 -6.80
C LEU A 220 -16.14 -31.68 -7.88
N GLU A 221 -17.40 -31.54 -7.50
CA GLU A 221 -18.56 -31.77 -8.39
C GLU A 221 -18.83 -30.59 -9.36
N ASP A 222 -18.17 -29.45 -9.15
CA ASP A 222 -18.33 -28.21 -9.91
C ASP A 222 -17.12 -27.91 -10.83
N ASP A 223 -17.07 -26.72 -11.41
CA ASP A 223 -15.90 -26.25 -12.16
C ASP A 223 -14.63 -26.30 -11.30
N CYS A 224 -13.55 -26.77 -11.91
CA CYS A 224 -12.24 -26.88 -11.29
C CYS A 224 -11.32 -25.77 -11.81
N ILE A 225 -10.36 -25.40 -10.98
CA ILE A 225 -9.28 -24.47 -11.32
C ILE A 225 -8.03 -25.31 -11.61
N PHE A 226 -7.48 -25.15 -12.81
CA PHE A 226 -6.25 -25.79 -13.26
C PHE A 226 -5.14 -24.75 -13.29
N SER A 227 -4.15 -24.89 -12.41
CA SER A 227 -3.11 -23.86 -12.19
C SER A 227 -1.73 -24.35 -12.62
N TRP A 228 -1.04 -23.52 -13.41
CA TRP A 228 0.38 -23.66 -13.75
C TRP A 228 1.16 -22.48 -13.21
N TRP A 229 2.13 -22.74 -12.34
CA TRP A 229 3.07 -21.74 -11.86
C TRP A 229 4.26 -21.65 -12.82
N LEU A 230 4.41 -20.50 -13.46
CA LEU A 230 5.32 -20.25 -14.57
C LEU A 230 6.33 -19.15 -14.20
N PRO A 231 7.57 -19.20 -14.72
CA PRO A 231 8.55 -18.13 -14.50
C PRO A 231 8.07 -16.75 -14.98
N GLU A 232 8.24 -15.71 -14.18
CA GLU A 232 7.81 -14.32 -14.43
C GLU A 232 8.25 -13.76 -15.79
N CYS A 233 9.39 -14.22 -16.32
CA CYS A 233 9.88 -13.77 -17.63
C CYS A 233 8.93 -14.06 -18.81
N TYR A 234 7.92 -14.91 -18.63
CA TYR A 234 6.88 -15.18 -19.63
C TYR A 234 5.61 -14.33 -19.47
N LEU A 235 5.50 -13.56 -18.39
CA LEU A 235 4.28 -12.85 -17.98
C LEU A 235 3.80 -11.86 -19.04
N ASP A 236 4.64 -10.90 -19.45
CA ASP A 236 4.27 -9.88 -20.45
C ASP A 236 3.86 -10.50 -21.79
N GLY A 237 4.52 -11.59 -22.16
CA GLY A 237 4.19 -12.35 -23.37
C GLY A 237 2.79 -12.96 -23.30
N LEU A 238 2.42 -13.54 -22.16
CA LEU A 238 1.09 -14.13 -21.96
C LEU A 238 0.00 -13.06 -21.75
N LEU A 239 0.30 -11.96 -21.06
CA LEU A 239 -0.60 -10.81 -20.91
C LEU A 239 -0.91 -10.17 -22.26
N SER A 240 0.09 -9.96 -23.12
CA SER A 240 -0.12 -9.40 -24.47
C SER A 240 -0.97 -10.33 -25.37
N ALA A 241 -0.94 -11.64 -25.12
CA ALA A 241 -1.74 -12.64 -25.82
C ALA A 241 -3.13 -12.92 -25.18
N LYS A 242 -3.45 -12.31 -24.04
CA LYS A 242 -4.62 -12.66 -23.19
C LYS A 242 -5.94 -12.74 -23.95
N THR A 243 -6.26 -11.77 -24.81
CA THR A 243 -7.51 -11.75 -25.59
C THR A 243 -7.61 -12.93 -26.56
N ARG A 244 -6.49 -13.28 -27.20
CA ARG A 244 -6.42 -14.40 -28.14
C ARG A 244 -6.52 -15.75 -27.42
N LEU A 245 -5.84 -15.90 -26.29
CA LEU A 245 -5.92 -17.09 -25.44
C LEU A 245 -7.34 -17.30 -24.88
N LYS A 246 -8.01 -16.23 -24.46
CA LYS A 246 -9.43 -16.27 -24.05
C LYS A 246 -10.34 -16.76 -25.18
N ALA A 247 -10.20 -16.19 -26.38
CA ALA A 247 -11.02 -16.59 -27.53
C ALA A 247 -10.80 -18.06 -27.94
N LEU A 248 -9.56 -18.57 -27.79
CA LEU A 248 -9.24 -19.98 -28.03
C LEU A 248 -9.90 -20.89 -27.00
N LEU A 249 -9.70 -20.61 -25.71
CA LEU A 249 -10.12 -21.51 -24.62
C LEU A 249 -11.63 -21.46 -24.36
N ASN A 250 -12.30 -20.38 -24.74
CA ASN A 250 -13.78 -20.32 -24.76
C ASN A 250 -14.40 -21.42 -25.65
N LYS A 251 -13.71 -21.89 -26.71
CA LYS A 251 -14.20 -22.99 -27.57
C LYS A 251 -14.31 -24.32 -26.82
N TYR A 252 -13.61 -24.44 -25.70
CA TYR A 252 -13.61 -25.62 -24.82
C TYR A 252 -14.41 -25.37 -23.53
N ASN A 253 -15.20 -24.28 -23.46
CA ASN A 253 -15.89 -23.83 -22.25
C ASN A 253 -14.94 -23.62 -21.06
N MET A 254 -13.73 -23.11 -21.33
CA MET A 254 -12.71 -22.84 -20.33
C MET A 254 -12.47 -21.33 -20.21
N GLN A 255 -12.63 -20.78 -19.01
CA GLN A 255 -12.19 -19.42 -18.70
C GLN A 255 -10.68 -19.39 -18.49
N VAL A 256 -10.05 -18.28 -18.86
CA VAL A 256 -8.59 -18.06 -18.75
C VAL A 256 -8.31 -16.92 -17.79
N ILE A 257 -7.40 -17.15 -16.86
CA ILE A 257 -6.83 -16.14 -15.99
C ILE A 257 -5.30 -16.19 -16.12
N VAL A 258 -4.71 -15.04 -16.40
CA VAL A 258 -3.27 -14.80 -16.33
C VAL A 258 -3.12 -13.79 -15.22
N GLU A 259 -2.62 -14.22 -14.06
CA GLU A 259 -2.34 -13.30 -12.96
C GLU A 259 -1.20 -12.37 -13.37
N ASP A 260 -1.39 -11.07 -13.17
CA ASP A 260 -0.42 -10.02 -13.52
C ASP A 260 0.65 -9.81 -12.46
N SER A 261 0.53 -10.49 -11.32
CA SER A 261 1.39 -10.32 -10.17
C SER A 261 2.14 -11.62 -9.87
N PRO A 262 3.48 -11.64 -9.99
CA PRO A 262 4.28 -12.79 -9.60
C PRO A 262 4.31 -12.97 -8.07
N ASN A 263 4.70 -14.16 -7.63
CA ASN A 263 5.02 -14.46 -6.25
C ASN A 263 6.44 -14.02 -5.88
N TYR A 264 6.80 -14.07 -4.60
CA TYR A 264 8.14 -13.69 -4.12
C TYR A 264 9.29 -14.55 -4.70
N GLN A 265 8.98 -15.67 -5.36
CA GLN A 265 9.92 -16.54 -6.06
C GLN A 265 9.99 -16.25 -7.57
N GLN A 266 9.44 -15.12 -8.04
CA GLN A 266 9.40 -14.71 -9.45
C GLN A 266 8.68 -15.72 -10.35
N LYS A 267 7.59 -16.30 -9.84
CA LYS A 267 6.66 -17.11 -10.63
C LYS A 267 5.27 -16.48 -10.61
N PHE A 268 4.56 -16.49 -11.70
CA PHE A 268 3.15 -16.11 -11.75
C PHE A 268 2.31 -17.34 -12.11
N VAL A 269 0.99 -17.24 -11.97
CA VAL A 269 0.10 -18.36 -12.27
C VAL A 269 -0.75 -18.10 -13.50
N PHE A 270 -0.76 -19.09 -14.39
CA PHE A 270 -1.72 -19.23 -15.47
C PHE A 270 -2.80 -20.21 -15.04
N ARG A 271 -4.07 -19.82 -15.14
CA ARG A 271 -5.21 -20.65 -14.73
C ARG A 271 -6.20 -20.86 -15.88
N MET A 272 -6.71 -22.09 -15.93
CA MET A 272 -7.95 -22.38 -16.65
C MET A 272 -9.03 -22.77 -15.64
N ILE A 273 -10.26 -22.32 -15.86
CA ILE A 273 -11.41 -22.66 -15.02
C ILE A 273 -12.48 -23.31 -15.89
N GLY A 274 -12.92 -24.50 -15.52
CA GLY A 274 -13.98 -25.22 -16.22
C GLY A 274 -14.05 -26.71 -15.84
N ARG A 275 -14.76 -27.49 -16.66
CA ARG A 275 -15.01 -28.91 -16.40
C ARG A 275 -13.77 -29.78 -16.69
N PRO A 276 -13.38 -30.71 -15.78
CA PRO A 276 -12.21 -31.58 -15.97
C PRO A 276 -12.18 -32.35 -17.29
N GLY A 277 -13.34 -32.76 -17.81
CA GLY A 277 -13.43 -33.52 -19.07
C GLY A 277 -12.91 -32.79 -20.31
N GLN A 278 -12.81 -31.46 -20.29
CA GLN A 278 -12.30 -30.66 -21.41
C GLN A 278 -10.80 -30.31 -21.28
N LEU A 279 -10.18 -30.62 -20.14
CA LEU A 279 -8.82 -30.16 -19.80
C LEU A 279 -7.78 -30.57 -20.83
N MET A 280 -7.73 -31.85 -21.21
CA MET A 280 -6.69 -32.37 -22.09
C MET A 280 -6.71 -31.71 -23.47
N ALA A 281 -7.90 -31.58 -24.07
CA ALA A 281 -8.06 -30.93 -25.37
C ALA A 281 -7.73 -29.43 -25.29
N ALA A 282 -8.19 -28.74 -24.25
CA ALA A 282 -7.92 -27.33 -24.03
C ALA A 282 -6.42 -27.05 -23.80
N GLN A 283 -5.75 -27.88 -22.99
CA GLN A 283 -4.32 -27.77 -22.69
C GLN A 283 -3.47 -27.97 -23.95
N GLN A 284 -3.81 -28.97 -24.78
CA GLN A 284 -3.09 -29.21 -26.04
C GLN A 284 -3.24 -28.03 -27.00
N ALA A 285 -4.46 -27.51 -27.16
CA ALA A 285 -4.72 -26.33 -27.99
C ALA A 285 -3.95 -25.09 -27.50
N LEU A 286 -3.89 -24.88 -26.18
CA LEU A 286 -3.10 -23.81 -25.56
C LEU A 286 -1.61 -23.93 -25.90
N ILE A 287 -1.04 -25.13 -25.77
CA ILE A 287 0.38 -25.38 -26.06
C ILE A 287 0.70 -25.06 -27.52
N ASP A 288 -0.17 -25.47 -28.45
CA ASP A 288 0.04 -25.23 -29.88
C ASP A 288 -0.10 -23.76 -30.24
N GLU A 289 -1.04 -23.05 -29.62
CA GLU A 289 -1.18 -21.59 -29.76
C GLU A 289 0.05 -20.86 -29.23
N ILE A 290 0.60 -21.27 -28.09
CA ILE A 290 1.81 -20.66 -27.52
C ILE A 290 3.04 -20.89 -28.41
N LYS A 291 3.16 -22.09 -29.01
CA LYS A 291 4.20 -22.35 -30.03
C LYS A 291 4.05 -21.40 -31.22
N PHE A 292 2.82 -21.20 -31.69
CA PHE A 292 2.53 -20.29 -32.80
C PHE A 292 2.89 -18.84 -32.47
N LEU A 293 2.56 -18.38 -31.25
CA LEU A 293 2.84 -17.01 -30.77
C LEU A 293 4.32 -16.73 -30.50
N ARG A 294 5.17 -17.77 -30.38
CA ARG A 294 6.61 -17.65 -30.11
C ARG A 294 6.92 -16.78 -28.89
N ILE A 295 6.19 -17.00 -27.80
CA ILE A 295 6.41 -16.29 -26.53
C ILE A 295 7.80 -16.69 -25.98
N VAL A 296 8.67 -15.70 -25.77
CA VAL A 296 10.04 -15.87 -25.28
C VAL A 296 10.25 -15.18 -23.93
N PRO A 297 11.23 -15.62 -23.11
CA PRO A 297 11.59 -14.93 -21.88
C PRO A 297 11.98 -13.47 -22.13
N LYS A 298 11.40 -12.54 -21.36
CA LYS A 298 11.73 -11.11 -21.37
C LYS A 298 11.98 -10.62 -19.96
N GLN A 299 12.76 -9.54 -19.84
CA GLN A 299 12.89 -8.81 -18.59
C GLN A 299 11.62 -7.99 -18.39
N HIS A 300 10.98 -8.17 -17.24
CA HIS A 300 9.85 -7.35 -16.83
C HIS A 300 10.36 -5.97 -16.43
N LEU A 301 9.74 -4.91 -16.97
CA LEU A 301 10.06 -3.52 -16.62
C LEU A 301 9.08 -3.04 -15.56
N PHE A 302 9.60 -2.72 -14.38
CA PHE A 302 8.78 -2.21 -13.29
C PHE A 302 8.20 -0.83 -13.64
N PHE A 303 6.88 -0.68 -13.53
CA PHE A 303 6.17 0.59 -13.69
C PHE A 303 4.86 0.59 -12.90
N GLU A 304 4.58 1.66 -12.17
CA GLU A 304 3.30 1.88 -11.50
C GLU A 304 2.76 3.28 -11.82
N SER A 305 1.57 3.31 -12.42
CA SER A 305 0.85 4.52 -12.82
C SER A 305 0.63 5.53 -11.68
N LYS A 306 0.50 5.04 -10.43
CA LYS A 306 0.24 5.87 -9.25
C LYS A 306 1.49 6.55 -8.69
N TYR A 307 2.67 6.07 -9.06
CA TYR A 307 3.92 6.62 -8.57
C TYR A 307 4.33 7.89 -9.33
N PRO A 308 4.93 8.87 -8.64
CA PRO A 308 5.61 9.98 -9.30
C PRO A 308 6.68 9.50 -10.28
N GLU A 309 6.95 10.27 -11.32
CA GLU A 309 7.94 9.94 -12.36
C GLU A 309 9.34 9.68 -11.79
N SER A 310 9.76 10.49 -10.80
CA SER A 310 11.04 10.32 -10.11
C SER A 310 11.14 8.95 -9.42
N ILE A 311 10.05 8.50 -8.77
CA ILE A 311 10.00 7.20 -8.08
C ILE A 311 9.98 6.05 -9.08
N ASN A 312 9.18 6.15 -10.15
CA ASN A 312 9.18 5.16 -11.23
C ASN A 312 10.58 4.99 -11.85
N SER A 313 11.29 6.10 -12.08
CA SER A 313 12.65 6.07 -12.65
C SER A 313 13.65 5.37 -11.73
N LEU A 314 13.59 5.63 -10.42
CA LEU A 314 14.45 4.98 -9.43
C LEU A 314 14.18 3.47 -9.35
N LEU A 315 12.91 3.07 -9.30
CA LEU A 315 12.52 1.66 -9.21
C LEU A 315 12.78 0.89 -10.51
N ALA A 316 12.56 1.50 -11.67
CA ALA A 316 12.92 0.92 -12.96
C ALA A 316 14.43 0.64 -13.05
N TRP A 317 15.26 1.56 -12.54
CA TRP A 317 16.70 1.32 -12.45
C TRP A 317 17.03 0.14 -11.53
N TYR A 318 16.44 0.09 -10.33
CA TYR A 318 16.70 -0.96 -9.33
C TYR A 318 16.34 -2.36 -9.84
N HIS A 319 15.13 -2.52 -10.37
CA HIS A 319 14.68 -3.79 -10.95
C HIS A 319 15.39 -4.13 -12.27
N GLY A 320 15.81 -3.11 -13.01
CA GLY A 320 16.62 -3.28 -14.23
C GLY A 320 17.99 -3.90 -13.98
N GLN A 321 18.54 -3.81 -12.76
CA GLN A 321 19.81 -4.45 -12.39
C GLN A 321 19.70 -5.97 -12.19
N GLN A 322 18.49 -6.50 -12.00
CA GLN A 322 18.31 -7.93 -11.74
C GLN A 322 18.55 -8.72 -13.03
N PRO A 323 19.43 -9.74 -13.01
CA PRO A 323 19.76 -10.50 -14.22
C PRO A 323 18.54 -11.29 -14.71
N LEU A 324 18.25 -11.20 -16.00
CA LEU A 324 17.26 -12.07 -16.63
C LEU A 324 17.75 -13.52 -16.57
N ASN A 325 17.12 -14.36 -15.75
CA ASN A 325 17.42 -15.78 -15.71
C ASN A 325 16.90 -16.45 -17.00
N ARG A 326 17.81 -16.67 -17.97
CA ARG A 326 17.48 -17.32 -19.25
C ARG A 326 17.46 -18.86 -19.18
N LYS A 327 17.92 -19.44 -18.06
CA LYS A 327 17.90 -20.90 -17.84
C LYS A 327 16.56 -21.34 -17.26
N VAL A 328 15.48 -20.97 -17.92
CA VAL A 328 14.11 -21.34 -17.54
C VAL A 328 13.59 -22.44 -18.46
N VAL A 329 12.73 -23.30 -17.90
CA VAL A 329 12.03 -24.34 -18.68
C VAL A 329 11.20 -23.67 -19.77
N ALA A 330 11.22 -24.22 -20.98
CA ALA A 330 10.42 -23.70 -22.09
C ALA A 330 8.93 -23.66 -21.71
N LEU A 331 8.25 -22.56 -22.02
CA LEU A 331 6.85 -22.33 -21.64
C LEU A 331 5.92 -23.50 -22.05
N THR A 332 6.13 -24.06 -23.23
CA THR A 332 5.37 -25.22 -23.73
C THR A 332 5.59 -26.47 -22.90
N GLN A 333 6.82 -26.71 -22.44
CA GLN A 333 7.16 -27.82 -21.56
C GLN A 333 6.56 -27.60 -20.16
N ALA A 334 6.64 -26.38 -19.62
CA ALA A 334 6.05 -26.03 -18.33
C ALA A 334 4.53 -26.23 -18.33
N LEU A 335 3.86 -25.87 -19.41
CA LEU A 335 2.42 -26.08 -19.59
C LEU A 335 2.02 -27.52 -19.90
N SER A 336 2.96 -28.40 -20.27
CA SER A 336 2.68 -29.83 -20.49
C SER A 336 2.62 -30.62 -19.19
N VAL A 337 3.10 -30.05 -18.07
CA VAL A 337 3.03 -30.67 -16.75
C VAL A 337 1.57 -30.71 -16.28
N THR A 338 1.20 -31.73 -15.50
CA THR A 338 -0.12 -31.82 -14.85
C THR A 338 -0.36 -30.59 -13.96
N PRO A 339 -1.45 -29.83 -14.16
CA PRO A 339 -1.73 -28.65 -13.34
C PRO A 339 -2.06 -29.02 -11.90
N THR A 340 -1.90 -28.06 -11.00
CA THR A 340 -2.52 -28.15 -9.66
C THR A 340 -4.03 -27.95 -9.83
N ILE A 341 -4.84 -28.88 -9.28
CA ILE A 341 -6.30 -28.89 -9.45
C ILE A 341 -6.99 -28.55 -8.12
N THR A 342 -7.84 -27.52 -8.13
CA THR A 342 -8.56 -27.04 -6.94
C THR A 342 -10.02 -26.68 -7.27
N SER A 343 -10.86 -26.49 -6.26
CA SER A 343 -12.31 -26.18 -6.40
C SER A 343 -12.56 -24.66 -6.28
N LEU A 344 -13.64 -24.16 -6.89
CA LEU A 344 -14.02 -22.74 -6.95
C LEU A 344 -14.98 -22.28 -5.83
N LYS A 345 -15.31 -23.11 -4.82
CA LYS A 345 -16.37 -22.76 -3.85
C LYS A 345 -16.05 -21.49 -3.01
N PRO A 346 -17.01 -20.54 -2.88
CA PRO A 346 -16.84 -19.35 -2.05
C PRO A 346 -16.70 -19.67 -0.56
N LEU A 347 -15.97 -18.82 0.17
CA LEU A 347 -15.74 -18.97 1.60
C LEU A 347 -16.63 -18.00 2.41
N PRO A 348 -17.05 -18.37 3.63
CA PRO A 348 -17.90 -17.53 4.48
C PRO A 348 -17.20 -16.23 4.89
N LYS A 349 -17.98 -15.14 4.98
CA LYS A 349 -17.50 -13.80 5.33
C LYS A 349 -17.27 -13.65 6.84
N PRO A 350 -16.16 -13.02 7.28
CA PRO A 350 -16.02 -12.55 8.65
C PRO A 350 -16.83 -11.26 8.90
N ILE A 351 -17.26 -11.07 10.14
CA ILE A 351 -17.91 -9.83 10.60
C ILE A 351 -16.81 -8.87 11.06
N VAL A 352 -16.69 -7.73 10.40
CA VAL A 352 -15.78 -6.65 10.82
C VAL A 352 -16.42 -5.90 11.98
N ARG A 353 -15.79 -5.96 13.15
CA ARG A 353 -16.20 -5.19 14.33
C ARG A 353 -15.34 -3.93 14.41
N LEU A 354 -16.00 -2.79 14.32
CA LEU A 354 -15.37 -1.49 14.58
C LEU A 354 -14.84 -1.44 16.01
N VAL A 355 -13.64 -0.90 16.16
CA VAL A 355 -12.90 -0.84 17.42
C VAL A 355 -13.44 0.30 18.30
N SER A 356 -13.45 0.08 19.62
CA SER A 356 -13.76 1.14 20.59
C SER A 356 -12.52 1.98 20.94
N ARG A 357 -12.80 3.12 21.55
CA ARG A 357 -11.97 4.33 21.60
C ARG A 357 -10.95 4.29 22.74
N THR A 358 -9.75 4.77 22.47
CA THR A 358 -8.79 5.27 23.48
C THR A 358 -8.54 6.75 23.22
N GLU A 359 -8.28 7.52 24.27
CA GLU A 359 -8.07 8.96 24.18
C GLU A 359 -6.85 9.32 23.30
N PRO A 360 -6.90 10.46 22.60
CA PRO A 360 -5.76 10.92 21.80
C PRO A 360 -4.52 11.12 22.67
N GLN A 361 -3.35 10.84 22.11
CA GLN A 361 -2.09 11.32 22.67
C GLN A 361 -1.75 12.65 22.01
N HIS A 362 -1.70 13.71 22.80
CA HIS A 362 -1.33 15.05 22.32
C HIS A 362 0.18 15.18 22.10
N ALA A 363 0.72 14.40 21.16
CA ALA A 363 2.09 14.55 20.67
C ALA A 363 2.11 15.57 19.52
N LYS A 364 3.12 16.45 19.54
CA LYS A 364 3.37 17.44 18.49
C LYS A 364 3.90 16.74 17.24
N CYS A 365 3.57 17.23 16.03
CA CYS A 365 4.12 16.66 14.80
C CYS A 365 5.56 17.15 14.54
N GLU A 366 6.58 16.42 15.02
CA GLU A 366 7.98 16.86 14.94
C GLU A 366 8.46 17.04 13.49
N LEU A 367 8.04 16.16 12.56
CA LEU A 367 8.37 16.29 11.13
C LEU A 367 7.87 17.62 10.54
N VAL A 368 6.61 17.97 10.83
CA VAL A 368 5.99 19.21 10.32
C VAL A 368 6.74 20.41 10.88
N GLN A 369 7.01 20.43 12.18
CA GLN A 369 7.75 21.52 12.83
C GLN A 369 9.16 21.68 12.25
N ALA A 370 9.87 20.58 12.06
CA ALA A 370 11.23 20.60 11.53
C ALA A 370 11.28 20.99 10.04
N ALA A 371 10.27 20.65 9.24
CA ALA A 371 10.18 21.03 7.85
C ALA A 371 9.77 22.50 7.65
N LEU A 372 8.86 23.01 8.48
CA LEU A 372 8.39 24.41 8.42
C LEU A 372 9.46 25.43 8.83
N ALA A 373 10.57 25.01 9.45
CA ALA A 373 11.76 25.84 9.61
C ALA A 373 12.40 26.24 8.26
N HIS A 374 12.05 25.55 7.17
CA HIS A 374 12.63 25.74 5.85
C HIS A 374 11.61 26.09 4.76
N THR A 375 10.31 26.10 5.09
CA THR A 375 9.25 26.36 4.12
C THR A 375 7.99 26.89 4.80
N SER A 376 7.16 27.61 4.05
CA SER A 376 5.82 27.97 4.51
C SER A 376 4.87 26.78 4.33
N PRO A 377 3.79 26.65 5.12
CA PRO A 377 2.80 25.62 4.90
C PRO A 377 2.21 25.71 3.49
N VAL A 378 2.13 24.57 2.80
CA VAL A 378 1.50 24.45 1.49
C VAL A 378 0.35 23.46 1.62
N LEU A 379 -0.88 23.99 1.65
CA LEU A 379 -2.07 23.16 1.69
C LEU A 379 -2.51 22.72 0.28
N PRO A 380 -3.16 21.56 0.14
CA PRO A 380 -3.69 21.11 -1.12
C PRO A 380 -4.67 22.14 -1.73
N ASP A 381 -4.60 22.30 -3.04
CA ASP A 381 -5.43 23.23 -3.82
C ASP A 381 -6.58 22.53 -4.57
N LYS A 382 -6.57 21.19 -4.59
CA LYS A 382 -7.52 20.36 -5.37
C LYS A 382 -8.28 19.39 -4.48
N LEU A 383 -9.56 19.21 -4.81
CA LEU A 383 -10.40 18.16 -4.25
C LEU A 383 -10.26 16.88 -5.10
N PRO A 384 -10.28 15.68 -4.48
CA PRO A 384 -10.41 14.43 -5.21
C PRO A 384 -11.70 14.39 -6.04
N SER A 385 -11.68 13.78 -7.22
CA SER A 385 -12.83 13.78 -8.15
C SER A 385 -14.13 13.30 -7.50
N ARG A 386 -14.07 12.27 -6.66
CA ARG A 386 -15.24 11.75 -5.92
C ARG A 386 -15.88 12.80 -5.01
N VAL A 387 -15.06 13.60 -4.35
CA VAL A 387 -15.51 14.66 -3.42
C VAL A 387 -15.90 15.91 -4.19
N ALA A 388 -15.23 16.23 -5.29
CA ALA A 388 -15.57 17.35 -6.17
C ALA A 388 -17.01 17.26 -6.68
N THR A 389 -17.47 16.07 -7.08
CA THR A 389 -18.87 15.84 -7.51
C THR A 389 -19.89 16.10 -6.39
N LEU A 390 -19.53 15.84 -5.12
CA LEU A 390 -20.37 16.20 -3.97
C LEU A 390 -20.34 17.72 -3.72
N ALA A 391 -19.16 18.34 -3.85
CA ALA A 391 -18.98 19.77 -3.67
C ALA A 391 -19.81 20.60 -4.67
N GLU A 392 -19.99 20.13 -5.91
CA GLU A 392 -20.80 20.76 -6.96
C GLU A 392 -22.29 20.86 -6.59
N GLN A 393 -22.78 20.05 -5.64
CA GLN A 393 -24.17 20.04 -5.19
C GLN A 393 -24.46 21.13 -4.15
N ARG A 394 -23.44 21.89 -3.73
CA ARG A 394 -23.54 22.93 -2.70
C ARG A 394 -24.45 24.07 -3.14
N GLN A 395 -25.47 24.33 -2.32
CA GLN A 395 -26.32 25.50 -2.44
C GLN A 395 -25.73 26.70 -1.67
N THR A 396 -26.11 27.92 -2.07
CA THR A 396 -25.68 29.14 -1.40
C THR A 396 -25.99 29.11 0.09
N GLY A 397 -24.99 29.39 0.93
CA GLY A 397 -25.11 29.41 2.39
C GLY A 397 -24.96 28.05 3.08
N GLN A 398 -24.87 26.93 2.35
CA GLN A 398 -24.56 25.63 2.98
C GLN A 398 -23.08 25.56 3.37
N THR A 399 -22.82 25.15 4.61
CA THR A 399 -21.47 24.93 5.14
C THR A 399 -21.09 23.46 5.21
N PHE A 400 -22.05 22.55 5.08
CA PHE A 400 -21.82 21.11 5.16
C PHE A 400 -22.72 20.34 4.19
N LEU A 401 -22.19 19.27 3.62
CA LEU A 401 -22.94 18.28 2.85
C LEU A 401 -22.45 16.88 3.19
N CYS A 402 -23.37 15.92 3.19
CA CYS A 402 -23.02 14.51 3.17
C CYS A 402 -24.01 13.70 2.34
N ASN A 403 -23.53 12.60 1.77
CA ASN A 403 -24.37 11.51 1.29
C ASN A 403 -24.29 10.33 2.29
N GLN A 404 -24.64 9.11 1.86
CA GLN A 404 -24.59 7.93 2.74
C GLN A 404 -23.20 7.61 3.30
N HIS A 405 -22.13 8.00 2.59
CA HIS A 405 -20.77 7.56 2.85
C HIS A 405 -19.71 8.66 2.75
N ASP A 406 -19.99 9.79 2.10
CA ASP A 406 -19.02 10.85 1.85
C ASP A 406 -19.53 12.17 2.44
N TRP A 407 -18.62 13.02 2.90
CA TRP A 407 -18.95 14.32 3.46
C TRP A 407 -17.93 15.39 3.08
N ILE A 408 -18.38 16.64 3.11
CA ILE A 408 -17.57 17.83 2.85
C ILE A 408 -18.06 18.98 3.74
N TYR A 409 -17.11 19.70 4.33
CA TYR A 409 -17.34 20.80 5.27
C TYR A 409 -16.52 22.03 4.88
N TRP A 410 -17.18 23.18 4.73
CA TRP A 410 -16.55 24.48 4.47
C TRP A 410 -16.46 25.28 5.77
N LEU A 411 -15.31 25.20 6.42
CA LEU A 411 -15.04 25.86 7.69
C LEU A 411 -14.41 27.23 7.45
N SER A 412 -15.06 28.30 7.93
CA SER A 412 -14.46 29.64 7.92
C SER A 412 -13.38 29.75 9.01
N LEU A 413 -12.19 30.20 8.63
CA LEU A 413 -11.05 30.43 9.52
C LEU A 413 -10.85 31.92 9.82
N GLU A 414 -11.89 32.75 9.70
CA GLU A 414 -11.81 34.19 9.95
C GLU A 414 -11.79 34.48 11.46
N ILE A 415 -10.58 34.50 12.03
CA ILE A 415 -10.34 34.88 13.42
C ILE A 415 -9.49 36.16 13.43
N PRO A 416 -9.96 37.26 14.06
CA PRO A 416 -9.21 38.51 14.12
C PRO A 416 -7.81 38.32 14.70
N GLY A 417 -6.78 38.75 13.96
CA GLY A 417 -5.38 38.70 14.42
C GLY A 417 -4.66 37.37 14.17
N GLN A 418 -5.31 36.36 13.60
CA GLN A 418 -4.68 35.09 13.24
C GLN A 418 -4.74 34.85 11.72
N SER A 419 -3.71 34.19 11.16
CA SER A 419 -3.73 33.80 9.75
C SER A 419 -4.51 32.50 9.56
N ALA A 420 -5.26 32.38 8.47
CA ALA A 420 -5.98 31.15 8.13
C ALA A 420 -5.03 29.94 7.99
N ALA A 421 -3.79 30.16 7.53
CA ALA A 421 -2.78 29.10 7.44
C ALA A 421 -2.34 28.59 8.82
N ASP A 422 -2.17 29.46 9.81
CA ASP A 422 -1.78 29.07 11.17
C ASP A 422 -2.91 28.33 11.89
N ILE A 423 -4.15 28.80 11.71
CA ILE A 423 -5.33 28.13 12.25
C ILE A 423 -5.49 26.73 11.61
N ALA A 424 -5.37 26.64 10.28
CA ALA A 424 -5.41 25.36 9.58
C ALA A 424 -4.31 24.42 10.08
N ARG A 425 -3.09 24.93 10.28
CA ARG A 425 -1.97 24.17 10.85
C ARG A 425 -2.29 23.64 12.24
N SER A 426 -2.79 24.47 13.16
CA SER A 426 -3.16 24.06 14.52
C SER A 426 -4.19 22.92 14.51
N LEU A 427 -5.20 23.02 13.62
CA LEU A 427 -6.20 21.97 13.44
C LEU A 427 -5.60 20.68 12.87
N LEU A 428 -4.74 20.78 11.85
CA LEU A 428 -4.18 19.63 11.12
C LEU A 428 -3.02 18.93 11.86
N GLU A 429 -2.34 19.61 12.78
CA GLU A 429 -1.39 18.98 13.70
C GLU A 429 -2.11 18.24 14.86
N ASN A 430 -3.41 18.43 15.04
CA ASN A 430 -4.18 17.78 16.12
C ASN A 430 -4.63 16.36 15.73
N GLU A 431 -4.28 15.36 16.54
CA GLU A 431 -4.69 13.96 16.35
C GLU A 431 -6.21 13.80 16.23
N GLN A 432 -7.00 14.58 16.99
CA GLN A 432 -8.46 14.48 17.01
C GLN A 432 -9.09 14.76 15.64
N PHE A 433 -8.49 15.63 14.82
CA PHE A 433 -8.97 15.91 13.48
C PHE A 433 -8.87 14.67 12.58
N TRP A 434 -7.77 13.91 12.71
CA TRP A 434 -7.49 12.72 11.89
C TRP A 434 -8.04 11.43 12.49
N LEU A 435 -8.58 11.47 13.71
CA LEU A 435 -9.04 10.29 14.45
C LEU A 435 -10.00 9.41 13.63
N PRO A 436 -10.95 9.95 12.84
CA PRO A 436 -11.83 9.09 12.04
C PRO A 436 -11.05 8.27 11.00
N ARG A 437 -10.04 8.86 10.37
CA ARG A 437 -9.17 8.15 9.42
C ARG A 437 -8.22 7.17 10.13
N MET A 438 -7.70 7.52 11.30
CA MET A 438 -6.77 6.67 12.05
C MET A 438 -7.43 5.52 12.80
N SER A 439 -8.75 5.57 12.98
CA SER A 439 -9.54 4.52 13.63
C SER A 439 -10.30 3.62 12.64
N GLY A 440 -10.21 3.90 11.34
CA GLY A 440 -10.92 3.14 10.30
C GLY A 440 -12.42 3.46 10.17
N GLN A 441 -12.89 4.57 10.76
CA GLN A 441 -14.24 5.08 10.53
C GLN A 441 -14.38 5.70 9.14
N CYS A 442 -13.30 6.27 8.61
CA CYS A 442 -13.21 6.82 7.25
C CYS A 442 -12.10 6.10 6.49
N TYR A 443 -12.36 5.78 5.22
CA TYR A 443 -11.32 5.26 4.32
C TYR A 443 -10.27 6.34 3.98
N ALA A 444 -10.72 7.57 3.71
CA ALA A 444 -9.85 8.69 3.42
C ALA A 444 -10.40 9.99 4.01
N MET A 445 -9.50 10.90 4.39
CA MET A 445 -9.80 12.27 4.79
C MET A 445 -8.75 13.20 4.23
N GLY A 446 -9.11 14.45 4.01
CA GLY A 446 -8.18 15.47 3.57
C GLY A 446 -8.77 16.87 3.64
N VAL A 447 -7.98 17.83 3.17
CA VAL A 447 -8.36 19.25 3.17
C VAL A 447 -7.98 19.94 1.87
N LYS A 448 -8.62 21.08 1.63
CA LYS A 448 -8.23 22.11 0.66
C LYS A 448 -8.39 23.48 1.32
N LEU A 449 -7.44 24.39 1.16
CA LEU A 449 -7.61 25.79 1.61
C LEU A 449 -7.97 26.68 0.41
N GLU A 450 -9.01 27.50 0.57
CA GLU A 450 -9.45 28.47 -0.43
C GLU A 450 -9.72 29.82 0.25
N GLY A 451 -8.75 30.74 0.12
CA GLY A 451 -8.77 32.01 0.87
C GLY A 451 -8.73 31.75 2.37
N THR A 452 -9.77 32.18 3.09
CA THR A 452 -9.97 31.98 4.54
C THR A 452 -10.84 30.75 4.85
N THR A 453 -11.25 29.97 3.85
CA THR A 453 -12.12 28.80 4.03
C THR A 453 -11.32 27.50 3.93
N LEU A 454 -11.31 26.71 5.01
CA LEU A 454 -10.77 25.36 5.01
C LEU A 454 -11.87 24.37 4.64
N ILE A 455 -11.71 23.75 3.49
CA ILE A 455 -12.60 22.70 2.98
C ILE A 455 -12.08 21.37 3.50
N CYS A 456 -12.78 20.77 4.46
CA CYS A 456 -12.47 19.44 4.99
C CYS A 456 -13.37 18.40 4.33
N TYR A 457 -12.88 17.20 4.09
CA TYR A 457 -13.69 16.13 3.51
C TYR A 457 -13.29 14.75 4.03
N GLY A 458 -14.23 13.82 3.91
CA GLY A 458 -14.00 12.41 4.15
C GLY A 458 -14.79 11.53 3.18
N VAL A 459 -14.27 10.34 2.95
CA VAL A 459 -14.76 9.37 1.96
C VAL A 459 -14.95 8.02 2.64
N MET A 460 -16.07 7.36 2.33
CA MET A 460 -16.47 6.08 2.92
C MET A 460 -16.40 6.10 4.44
N ASP A 461 -17.12 7.05 5.02
CA ASP A 461 -17.35 7.25 6.43
C ASP A 461 -18.56 6.42 6.91
N ASP A 462 -18.45 5.84 8.10
CA ASP A 462 -19.55 5.13 8.77
C ASP A 462 -20.61 6.09 9.35
N GLU A 463 -20.19 7.29 9.78
CA GLU A 463 -21.04 8.29 10.43
C GLU A 463 -20.86 9.70 9.82
N PRO A 464 -21.00 9.87 8.49
CA PRO A 464 -20.69 11.13 7.81
C PRO A 464 -21.50 12.31 8.36
N HIS A 465 -22.75 12.07 8.77
CA HIS A 465 -23.65 13.08 9.33
C HIS A 465 -23.18 13.70 10.67
N ARG A 466 -22.21 13.10 11.37
CA ARG A 466 -21.70 13.62 12.64
C ARG A 466 -20.53 14.59 12.49
N ARG A 467 -19.89 14.63 11.32
CA ARG A 467 -18.58 15.25 11.12
C ARG A 467 -18.58 16.76 11.25
N GLU A 468 -19.67 17.42 10.86
CA GLU A 468 -19.83 18.87 11.07
C GLU A 468 -19.70 19.22 12.56
N GLN A 469 -20.48 18.56 13.42
CA GLN A 469 -20.50 18.85 14.86
C GLN A 469 -19.18 18.46 15.54
N GLU A 470 -18.50 17.42 15.08
CA GLU A 470 -17.21 17.00 15.63
C GLU A 470 -16.09 17.99 15.29
N ILE A 471 -15.97 18.37 14.01
CA ILE A 471 -14.96 19.33 13.57
C ILE A 471 -15.21 20.71 14.19
N GLN A 472 -16.47 21.15 14.25
CA GLN A 472 -16.80 22.43 14.85
C GLN A 472 -16.49 22.49 16.35
N ARG A 473 -16.74 21.40 17.09
CA ARG A 473 -16.35 21.29 18.52
C ARG A 473 -14.84 21.36 18.69
N LEU A 474 -14.09 20.63 17.87
CA LEU A 474 -12.63 20.66 17.90
C LEU A 474 -12.10 22.07 17.61
N PHE A 475 -12.60 22.70 16.55
CA PHE A 475 -12.24 24.06 16.15
C PHE A 475 -12.49 25.07 17.28
N ASN A 476 -13.68 25.05 17.89
CA ASN A 476 -14.02 25.94 18.99
C ASN A 476 -13.13 25.71 20.22
N THR A 477 -12.75 24.45 20.50
CA THR A 477 -11.90 24.11 21.65
C THR A 477 -10.47 24.62 21.46
N LEU A 478 -9.93 24.55 20.24
CA LEU A 478 -8.61 25.08 19.91
C LEU A 478 -8.56 26.61 20.06
N ASN A 479 -9.64 27.29 19.65
CA ASN A 479 -9.73 28.75 19.69
C ASN A 479 -10.15 29.32 21.06
N ALA A 480 -10.57 28.47 22.01
CA ALA A 480 -10.94 28.89 23.37
C ALA A 480 -9.75 28.85 24.35
N ASN A 481 -8.62 28.25 23.95
CA ASN A 481 -7.42 28.07 24.77
C ASN A 481 -6.28 29.05 24.41
N ASP A 482 -6.51 29.96 23.47
CA ASP A 482 -5.69 31.15 23.20
C ASP A 482 -6.39 32.40 23.78
#